data_AF-A0A1T4NEP6-F1
#
_entry.id   AF-A0A1T4NEP6-F1
#
_cell.length_a   1.000
_cell.length_b   1.000
_cell.length_c   1.000
_cell.angle_alpha   90.00
_cell.angle_beta   90.00
_cell.angle_gamma   90.00
#
_symmetry.space_group_name_H-M   'P 1'
#
loop_
_entity.id
_entity.type
_entity.pdbx_description
1 polymer ?
#
loop_
_entity_poly.entity_id
_entity_poly.type
_entity_poly.pdbx_seq_one_letter_code
_entity_poly.pdbx_strand_id
1 'polypeptide(L)' 'MQETVFRKNIEVKKEMELLYRGNRYKLDYGIDNAGKSYISFGEEFLPAKHFYSYGQLVNEAMLGISPLRDSIEVLQLLNP' A
#
# COMPACT_ATOMS: atom_id res chain seq x y z
N MET A 1 -10.38 -5.87 -3.18
CA MET A 1 -10.05 -5.13 -4.42
C MET A 1 -9.47 -6.11 -5.42
N GLN A 2 -9.70 -5.98 -6.73
CA GLN A 2 -9.07 -6.89 -7.71
C GLN A 2 -7.56 -6.56 -7.82
N GLU A 3 -6.70 -7.59 -7.83
CA GLU A 3 -5.24 -7.47 -7.91
C GLU A 3 -4.79 -6.55 -9.06
N THR A 4 -5.41 -6.68 -10.23
CA THR A 4 -5.14 -5.86 -11.41
C THR A 4 -5.34 -4.36 -11.16
N VAL A 5 -6.38 -4.00 -10.39
CA VAL A 5 -6.67 -2.59 -10.05
C VAL A 5 -5.61 -2.05 -9.09
N PHE A 6 -5.20 -2.86 -8.11
CA PHE A 6 -4.15 -2.49 -7.16
C PHE A 6 -2.80 -2.27 -7.84
N ARG A 7 -2.37 -3.23 -8.67
CA ARG A 7 -1.11 -3.12 -9.45
C ARG A 7 -1.12 -1.89 -10.33
N LYS A 8 -2.20 -1.67 -11.08
CA LYS A 8 -2.36 -0.49 -11.94
C LYS A 8 -2.25 0.81 -11.14
N ASN A 9 -2.91 0.90 -9.98
CA ASN A 9 -2.86 2.09 -9.14
C ASN A 9 -1.46 2.35 -8.60
N ILE A 10 -0.71 1.31 -8.23
CA ILE A 10 0.69 1.44 -7.82
C ILE A 10 1.57 1.91 -8.98
N GLU A 11 1.42 1.33 -10.15
CA GLU A 11 2.20 1.68 -11.35
C GLU A 11 2.03 3.15 -11.73
N VAL A 12 0.80 3.67 -11.64
CA VAL A 12 0.51 5.08 -11.95
C VAL A 12 0.74 6.02 -10.75
N LYS A 13 1.28 5.50 -9.65
CA LYS A 13 1.53 6.23 -8.40
C LYS A 13 0.27 6.94 -7.85
N LYS A 14 -0.89 6.29 -7.96
CA LYS A 14 -2.15 6.80 -7.40
C LYS A 14 -2.13 6.62 -5.89
N GLU A 15 -2.24 7.72 -5.14
CA GLU A 15 -2.46 7.68 -3.69
C GLU A 15 -3.78 6.97 -3.39
N MET A 16 -3.80 6.13 -2.36
CA MET A 16 -4.97 5.33 -2.02
C MET A 16 -5.24 5.34 -0.52
N GLU A 17 -6.51 5.46 -0.18
CA GLU A 17 -7.04 5.17 1.14
C GLU A 17 -7.81 3.86 1.07
N LEU A 18 -7.43 2.94 1.95
CA LEU A 18 -7.95 1.57 1.98
C LEU A 18 -8.59 1.32 3.34
N LEU A 19 -9.78 0.73 3.36
CA LEU A 19 -10.42 0.24 4.57
C LEU A 19 -10.24 -1.27 4.68
N TYR A 20 -9.85 -1.72 5.86
CA TYR A 20 -9.82 -3.15 6.18
C TYR A 20 -10.14 -3.39 7.65
N ARG A 21 -11.16 -4.22 7.92
CA ARG A 21 -11.65 -4.55 9.27
C ARG A 21 -11.90 -3.33 10.17
N GLY A 22 -12.31 -2.20 9.58
CA GLY A 22 -12.55 -0.94 10.28
C GLY A 22 -11.34 -0.02 10.41
N ASN A 23 -10.15 -0.49 10.04
CA ASN A 23 -8.91 0.29 10.08
C ASN A 23 -8.64 0.93 8.72
N ARG A 24 -8.16 2.18 8.74
CA ARG A 24 -7.80 2.95 7.55
C ARG A 24 -6.32 2.86 7.28
N TYR A 25 -5.97 2.44 6.08
CA TYR A 25 -4.61 2.39 5.58
C TYR A 25 -4.44 3.42 4.49
N LYS A 26 -3.25 4.01 4.45
CA LYS A 26 -2.87 4.96 3.42
C LYS A 26 -1.67 4.45 2.64
N LEU A 27 -1.73 4.60 1.32
CA LEU A 27 -0.63 4.36 0.41
C LEU A 27 -0.21 5.68 -0.24
N ASP A 28 1.01 6.10 0.07
CA ASP A 28 1.62 7.36 -0.38
C ASP A 28 2.91 7.07 -1.17
N TYR A 29 3.38 8.06 -1.94
CA TYR A 29 4.63 7.98 -2.69
C TYR A 29 5.54 9.14 -2.32
N GLY A 30 6.85 8.89 -2.33
CA GLY A 30 7.82 9.94 -2.07
C GLY A 30 9.20 9.63 -2.64
N ILE A 31 10.13 10.52 -2.37
CA ILE A 31 11.54 10.40 -2.72
C ILE A 31 12.35 10.53 -1.43
N ASP A 32 13.27 9.61 -1.17
CA ASP A 32 14.14 9.66 0.00
C ASP A 32 15.31 10.66 -0.20
N ASN A 33 16.10 10.86 0.85
CA ASN A 33 17.27 11.75 0.81
C ASN A 33 18.37 11.32 -0.17
N ALA A 34 18.32 10.09 -0.68
CA ALA A 34 19.23 9.56 -1.68
C ALA A 34 18.66 9.67 -3.12
N GLY A 35 17.49 10.30 -3.29
CA GLY A 35 16.83 10.45 -4.58
C GLY A 35 16.07 9.22 -5.06
N LYS A 36 15.90 8.19 -4.21
CA LYS A 36 15.18 6.96 -4.56
C LYS A 36 13.69 7.11 -4.27
N SER A 37 12.87 6.69 -5.23
CA SER A 37 11.42 6.62 -5.01
C SER A 37 11.08 5.52 -4.01
N TYR A 38 10.16 5.82 -3.09
CA TYR A 38 9.60 4.86 -2.16
C TYR A 38 8.07 4.88 -2.21
N ILE A 39 7.47 3.78 -1.77
CA ILE A 39 6.05 3.67 -1.48
C ILE A 39 5.90 3.53 0.03
N SER A 40 5.14 4.43 0.65
CA SER A 40 4.81 4.37 2.06
C SER A 40 3.46 3.70 2.22
N PHE A 41 3.38 2.66 3.04
CA PHE A 41 2.12 2.02 3.38
C PHE A 41 2.01 1.81 4.89
N GLY A 42 0.87 2.17 5.46
CA GLY A 42 0.62 2.02 6.88
C GLY A 42 -0.77 2.49 7.29
N GLU A 43 -1.16 2.17 8.52
CA GLU A 43 -2.40 2.65 9.12
C GLU A 43 -2.30 4.15 9.37
N GLU A 44 -3.34 4.90 8.98
CA GLU A 44 -3.36 6.38 8.94
C GLU A 44 -3.02 7.00 10.32
N PHE A 45 -3.39 6.31 11.41
CA PHE A 45 -3.26 6.78 12.78
C PHE A 45 -2.14 6.10 13.59
N LEU A 46 -1.34 5.22 12.98
CA LEU A 46 -0.21 4.60 13.66
C LEU A 46 1.10 5.35 13.36
N PRO A 47 2.00 5.45 14.36
CA PRO A 47 3.30 6.11 14.18
C PRO A 47 4.24 5.34 13.23
N ALA A 48 3.95 4.06 12.97
CA ALA A 48 4.76 3.21 12.11
C ALA A 48 4.25 3.26 10.66
N LYS A 49 4.97 3.99 9.81
CA LYS A 49 4.85 3.87 8.35
C LYS A 49 5.93 2.93 7.85
N HIS A 50 5.55 1.97 7.01
CA HIS A 50 6.48 1.07 6.35
C HIS A 50 6.81 1.59 4.96
N PHE A 51 8.08 1.48 4.57
CA PHE A 51 8.58 1.96 3.29
C PHE A 51 9.02 0.79 2.42
N TYR A 52 8.52 0.77 1.19
CA TYR A 52 8.67 -0.33 0.26
C TYR A 52 9.19 0.15 -1.10
N SER A 53 9.98 -0.68 -1.77
CA SER A 53 10.09 -0.62 -3.22
C SER A 53 8.84 -1.24 -3.88
N TYR A 54 8.60 -0.93 -5.16
CA TYR A 54 7.49 -1.52 -5.92
C TYR A 54 7.48 -3.06 -5.83
N GLY A 55 8.63 -3.70 -6.10
CA GLY A 55 8.74 -5.15 -6.07
C GLY A 55 8.50 -5.75 -4.68
N GLN A 56 8.99 -5.09 -3.63
CA GLN A 56 8.74 -5.53 -2.26
C GLN A 56 7.26 -5.41 -1.89
N LEU A 57 6.61 -4.28 -2.21
CA LEU A 57 5.21 -4.07 -1.89
C LEU A 57 4.30 -5.10 -2.56
N VAL A 58 4.51 -5.34 -3.86
CA VAL A 58 3.74 -6.33 -4.63
C VAL A 58 3.96 -7.73 -4.07
N ASN A 59 5.22 -8.10 -3.76
CA ASN A 59 5.54 -9.41 -3.23
C ASN A 59 4.94 -9.62 -1.82
N GLU A 60 5.07 -8.66 -0.92
CA GLU A 60 4.51 -8.76 0.44
C GLU A 60 2.98 -8.79 0.42
N ALA A 61 2.34 -8.00 -0.44
CA ALA A 61 0.89 -7.98 -0.61
C ALA A 61 0.35 -9.27 -1.26
N MET A 62 1.15 -9.96 -2.09
CA MET A 62 0.82 -11.29 -2.63
C MET A 62 1.01 -12.40 -1.60
N LEU A 63 2.08 -12.34 -0.80
CA LEU A 63 2.42 -13.37 0.17
C LEU A 63 1.62 -13.25 1.48
N GLY A 64 0.99 -12.10 1.74
CA GLY A 64 0.30 -11.84 3.00
C GLY A 64 1.27 -11.85 4.17
N ILE A 65 2.43 -11.21 4.04
CA ILE A 65 3.48 -11.18 5.09
C ILE A 65 3.75 -9.72 5.50
N SER A 66 3.17 -9.31 6.64
CA SER A 66 3.38 -8.02 7.37
C SER A 66 2.77 -6.77 6.74
N PRO A 67 2.38 -5.73 7.54
CA PRO A 67 1.01 -5.18 7.75
C PRO A 67 0.02 -5.19 6.57
N LEU A 68 0.50 -5.37 5.34
CA LEU A 68 -0.16 -6.02 4.20
C LEU A 68 -0.38 -7.52 4.40
N ARG A 69 -0.38 -8.03 5.65
CA ARG A 69 -0.50 -9.46 5.96
C ARG A 69 -1.83 -10.06 5.45
N ASP A 70 -2.76 -9.20 5.09
CA ASP A 70 -4.07 -9.51 4.60
C ASP A 70 -4.11 -9.29 3.08
N SER A 71 -4.53 -10.33 2.34
CA SER A 71 -4.48 -10.38 0.88
C SER A 71 -5.11 -9.14 0.22
N ILE A 72 -4.55 -8.70 -0.91
CA ILE A 72 -5.07 -7.59 -1.73
C ILE A 72 -6.59 -7.72 -2.00
N GLU A 73 -7.09 -8.96 -2.02
CA GLU A 73 -8.49 -9.30 -2.24
C GLU A 73 -9.45 -8.66 -1.22
N VAL A 74 -9.05 -8.53 0.05
CA VAL A 74 -9.91 -8.00 1.12
C VAL A 74 -9.81 -6.48 1.32
N LEU A 75 -8.84 -5.80 0.70
CA LEU A 75 -8.73 -4.35 0.78
C LEU A 75 -9.87 -3.66 0.01
N GLN A 76 -10.54 -2.69 0.65
CA GLN A 76 -11.59 -1.89 0.03
C GLN A 76 -11.08 -0.46 -0.22
N LEU A 77 -11.24 0.06 -1.44
CA LEU A 77 -10.96 1.46 -1.75
C LEU A 77 -12.03 2.35 -1.13
N LEU A 78 -11.63 3.32 -0.31
CA LEU A 78 -12.55 4.31 0.25
C LEU A 78 -12.92 5.40 -0.76
N ASN A 79 -12.02 5.69 -1.70
CA ASN A 79 -12.20 6.68 -2.77
C ASN A 79 -11.78 6.05 -4.13
N PRO A 80 -12.70 5.40 -4.87
CA PRO A 80 -12.40 4.77 -6.17
C PRO A 80 -11.97 5.77 -7.26
#